data_AF-A0A812PST7-F1
#
_entry.id   AF-A0A812PST7-F1
#
_cell.length_a   1.000
_cell.length_b   1.000
_cell.length_c   1.000
_cell.angle_alpha   90.00
_cell.angle_beta   90.00
_cell.angle_gamma   90.00
#
_symmetry.space_group_name_H-M   'P 1'
#
loop_
_entity.id
_entity.type
_entity.pdbx_description
1 polymer ?
#
loop_
_entity_poly.entity_id
_entity_poly.type
_entity_poly.pdbx_seq_one_letter_code
_entity_poly.pdbx_strand_id
1 'polypeptide(L)'
;MTNHRAWAMLEDLVVPGCEGGLMPKFEVDVFHYRCLLSNEVETLKVIPRVMWMPFDQKLQIHVKGKKWKSGNVFQQPLGDDGKAEVDIRVTASDLKHKETYHISAQGSPLEERGRLFTTEGPPPQEPPTTVPVTPLPAAQTNRIESRKRRESNSFRPAYRYSTMSPEPPKPKLAVATCAARSCSSVRLPSII
;
A
#
# COMPACT_ATOMS: atom_id res chain seq x y z
N MET A 1 34.07 -18.61 -6.16
CA MET A 1 32.94 -19.55 -6.24
C MET A 1 31.65 -18.73 -6.20
N THR A 2 31.15 -18.31 -7.36
CA THR A 2 29.85 -17.63 -7.46
C THR A 2 28.78 -18.65 -7.08
N ASN A 3 28.29 -18.56 -5.84
CA ASN A 3 27.18 -19.38 -5.39
C ASN A 3 26.00 -19.08 -6.31
N HIS A 4 25.74 -20.04 -7.17
CA HIS A 4 24.66 -20.14 -8.11
C HIS A 4 23.24 -20.12 -7.49
N ARG A 5 23.09 -19.67 -6.24
CA ARG A 5 21.83 -19.74 -5.49
C ARG A 5 20.72 -18.84 -6.04
N ALA A 6 21.02 -17.90 -6.94
CA ALA A 6 20.09 -16.84 -7.33
C ALA A 6 19.14 -17.17 -8.49
N TRP A 7 19.00 -18.43 -8.89
CA TRP A 7 18.29 -18.78 -10.14
C TRP A 7 16.76 -18.79 -10.05
N ALA A 8 16.15 -18.72 -8.87
CA ALA A 8 14.68 -18.72 -8.75
C ALA A 8 14.20 -18.01 -7.48
N MET A 9 14.65 -16.78 -7.24
CA MET A 9 14.38 -16.06 -5.99
C MET A 9 13.46 -14.85 -6.19
N LEU A 10 12.77 -14.47 -5.11
CA LEU A 10 12.07 -13.19 -5.00
C LEU A 10 13.08 -12.07 -4.72
N GLU A 11 12.87 -10.92 -5.35
CA GLU A 11 13.58 -9.67 -5.02
C GLU A 11 12.95 -8.98 -3.82
N ASP A 12 11.62 -9.06 -3.72
CA ASP A 12 10.86 -8.41 -2.67
C ASP A 12 9.54 -9.16 -2.43
N LEU A 13 9.05 -9.10 -1.19
CA LEU A 13 7.80 -9.69 -0.77
C LEU A 13 7.11 -8.73 0.20
N VAL A 14 6.04 -8.11 -0.26
CA VAL A 14 5.26 -7.17 0.55
C VAL A 14 3.91 -7.78 0.90
N VAL A 15 3.60 -7.78 2.19
CA VAL A 15 2.30 -8.19 2.74
C VAL A 15 1.70 -6.98 3.47
N PRO A 16 0.87 -6.16 2.80
CA PRO A 16 0.24 -5.02 3.45
C PRO A 16 -0.79 -5.48 4.50
N GLY A 17 -0.92 -4.69 5.57
CA GLY A 17 -1.77 -5.03 6.72
C GLY A 17 -1.07 -5.89 7.79
N CYS A 18 0.22 -6.19 7.59
CA CYS A 18 1.04 -6.87 8.56
C CYS A 18 1.53 -5.91 9.65
N GLU A 19 1.06 -6.07 10.89
CA GLU A 19 1.52 -5.32 12.05
C GLU A 19 2.98 -5.67 12.36
N GLY A 20 3.86 -4.66 12.36
CA GLY A 20 5.29 -4.87 12.56
C GLY A 20 6.06 -5.42 11.35
N GLY A 21 5.37 -5.70 10.24
CA GLY A 21 5.96 -6.26 9.02
C GLY A 21 6.13 -7.79 9.06
N LEU A 22 6.82 -8.33 8.06
CA LEU A 22 7.12 -9.77 8.00
C LEU A 22 8.09 -10.18 9.11
N MET A 23 7.86 -11.36 9.68
CA MET A 23 8.70 -11.98 10.70
C MET A 23 9.24 -13.34 10.19
N PRO A 24 10.56 -13.49 9.97
CA PRO A 24 11.57 -12.44 9.99
C PRO A 24 11.35 -11.41 8.87
N LYS A 25 12.10 -10.31 8.89
CA LYS A 25 12.11 -9.36 7.75
C LYS A 25 12.45 -10.11 6.47
N PHE A 26 11.93 -9.63 5.35
CA PHE A 26 12.14 -10.30 4.07
C PHE A 26 13.63 -10.37 3.74
N GLU A 27 14.09 -11.60 3.51
CA GLU A 27 15.45 -11.95 3.10
C GLU A 27 15.37 -12.99 1.99
N VAL A 28 16.20 -12.83 0.96
CA VAL A 28 16.05 -13.57 -0.31
C VAL A 28 16.19 -15.09 -0.12
N ASP A 29 16.96 -15.51 0.87
CA ASP A 29 17.28 -16.89 1.25
C ASP A 29 16.44 -17.42 2.43
N VAL A 30 15.45 -16.66 2.89
CA VAL A 30 14.47 -17.11 3.88
C VAL A 30 13.17 -17.50 3.19
N PHE A 31 12.69 -18.71 3.48
CA PHE A 31 11.53 -19.31 2.83
C PHE A 31 10.28 -19.42 3.69
N HIS A 32 10.38 -19.13 4.99
CA HIS A 32 9.25 -19.21 5.91
C HIS A 32 9.03 -17.86 6.59
N TYR A 33 7.84 -17.32 6.39
CA TYR A 33 7.44 -16.04 6.95
C TYR A 33 6.18 -16.16 7.76
N ARG A 34 6.14 -15.37 8.82
CA ARG A 34 4.95 -15.13 9.61
C ARG A 34 4.54 -13.67 9.48
N CYS A 35 3.24 -13.46 9.36
CA CYS A 35 2.63 -12.16 9.33
C CYS A 35 1.50 -12.10 10.36
N LEU A 36 1.55 -11.12 11.25
CA LEU A 36 0.43 -10.81 12.14
C LEU A 36 -0.39 -9.71 11.49
N LEU A 37 -1.63 -10.02 11.13
CA LEU A 37 -2.54 -9.06 10.51
C LEU A 37 -3.30 -8.30 11.59
N SER A 38 -3.62 -7.04 11.29
CA SER A 38 -4.51 -6.27 12.16
C SER A 38 -5.91 -6.89 12.22
N ASN A 39 -6.61 -6.68 13.34
CA ASN A 39 -7.90 -7.30 13.62
C ASN A 39 -9.00 -6.94 12.61
N GLU A 40 -8.86 -5.77 11.96
CA GLU A 40 -9.81 -5.27 10.95
C GLU A 40 -9.59 -5.89 9.56
N VAL A 41 -8.50 -6.63 9.35
CA VAL A 41 -8.17 -7.18 8.04
C VAL A 41 -8.90 -8.49 7.82
N GLU A 42 -9.78 -8.53 6.81
CA GLU A 42 -10.51 -9.74 6.43
C GLU A 42 -9.80 -10.56 5.34
N THR A 43 -8.97 -9.89 4.54
CA THR A 43 -8.32 -10.47 3.37
C THR A 43 -6.81 -10.32 3.46
N LEU A 44 -6.11 -11.44 3.36
CA LEU A 44 -4.66 -11.46 3.19
C LEU A 44 -4.33 -10.96 1.78
N LYS A 45 -3.44 -9.99 1.70
CA LYS A 45 -2.93 -9.43 0.44
C LYS A 45 -1.43 -9.70 0.36
N VAL A 46 -0.96 -10.21 -0.76
CA VAL A 46 0.46 -10.54 -0.95
C VAL A 46 0.94 -10.03 -2.29
N ILE A 47 2.10 -9.37 -2.31
CA ILE A 47 2.69 -8.74 -3.49
C ILE A 47 4.12 -9.27 -3.66
N PRO A 48 4.30 -10.40 -4.36
CA PRO A 48 5.62 -10.93 -4.63
C PRO A 48 6.24 -10.25 -5.84
N ARG A 49 7.53 -9.93 -5.78
CA ARG A 49 8.33 -9.44 -6.92
C ARG A 49 9.49 -10.39 -7.18
N VAL A 50 9.62 -10.83 -8.43
CA VAL A 50 10.79 -11.60 -8.86
C VAL A 50 11.94 -10.68 -9.23
N MET A 51 13.16 -11.14 -8.97
CA MET A 51 14.37 -10.48 -9.39
C MET A 51 14.47 -10.44 -10.92
N TRP A 52 14.97 -9.32 -11.44
CA TRP A 52 15.33 -9.23 -12.85
C TRP A 52 16.61 -10.03 -13.10
N MET A 53 16.58 -10.91 -14.09
CA MET A 53 17.76 -11.66 -14.51
C MET A 53 18.24 -11.24 -15.90
N PRO A 54 19.57 -11.13 -16.09
CA PRO A 54 20.15 -10.97 -17.41
C PRO A 54 20.02 -12.27 -18.24
N PHE A 55 20.20 -12.16 -19.56
CA PHE A 55 20.29 -13.29 -20.51
C PHE A 55 18.99 -14.05 -20.82
N ASP A 56 17.90 -13.33 -21.11
CA ASP A 56 16.60 -13.87 -21.55
C ASP A 56 15.93 -14.86 -20.57
N GLN A 57 16.46 -15.00 -19.36
CA GLN A 57 15.84 -15.80 -18.32
C GLN A 57 14.65 -15.05 -17.73
N LYS A 58 13.46 -15.65 -17.85
CA LYS A 58 12.22 -15.17 -17.25
C LYS A 58 11.88 -16.00 -16.02
N LEU A 59 11.66 -15.33 -14.90
CA LEU A 59 11.08 -15.97 -13.71
C LEU A 59 9.55 -15.99 -13.80
N GLN A 60 8.96 -17.09 -13.34
CA GLN A 60 7.51 -17.26 -13.28
C GLN A 60 7.08 -17.50 -11.83
N ILE A 61 6.18 -16.64 -11.33
CA ILE A 61 5.56 -16.83 -10.02
C ILE A 61 4.35 -17.74 -10.18
N HIS A 62 4.17 -18.67 -9.25
CA HIS A 62 2.95 -19.43 -9.06
C HIS A 62 2.46 -19.25 -7.63
N VAL A 63 1.26 -18.73 -7.46
CA VAL A 63 0.62 -18.63 -6.14
C VAL A 63 -0.50 -19.67 -6.09
N LYS A 64 -0.46 -20.56 -5.10
CA LYS A 64 -1.40 -21.71 -5.01
C LYS A 64 -1.51 -22.51 -6.33
N GLY A 65 -0.37 -22.73 -6.98
CA GLY A 65 -0.28 -23.48 -8.24
C GLY A 65 -0.71 -22.71 -9.51
N LYS A 66 -1.30 -21.50 -9.39
CA LYS A 66 -1.71 -20.68 -10.54
C LYS A 66 -0.62 -19.68 -10.90
N LYS A 67 -0.34 -19.52 -12.19
CA LYS A 67 0.64 -18.54 -12.67
C LYS A 67 0.19 -17.13 -12.30
N TRP A 68 1.11 -16.37 -11.69
CA TRP A 68 0.87 -15.01 -11.22
C TRP A 68 1.90 -14.05 -11.82
N LYS A 69 1.51 -12.79 -11.95
CA LYS A 69 2.39 -11.73 -12.46
C LYS A 69 3.19 -11.12 -11.32
N SER A 70 4.49 -10.92 -11.55
CA SER A 70 5.36 -10.20 -10.63
C SER A 70 4.83 -8.79 -10.32
N GLY A 71 4.81 -8.43 -9.04
CA GLY A 71 4.33 -7.14 -8.55
C GLY A 71 2.81 -7.00 -8.46
N ASN A 72 2.03 -8.01 -8.88
CA ASN A 72 0.57 -7.97 -8.77
C ASN A 72 0.10 -8.47 -7.40
N VAL A 73 -0.95 -7.83 -6.87
CA VAL A 73 -1.55 -8.19 -5.59
C VAL A 73 -2.36 -9.48 -5.71
N PHE A 74 -1.92 -10.54 -5.04
CA PHE A 74 -2.73 -11.72 -4.74
C PHE A 74 -3.59 -11.45 -3.50
N GLN A 75 -4.85 -11.87 -3.52
CA GLN A 75 -5.78 -11.68 -2.40
C GLN A 75 -6.47 -12.99 -2.06
N GLN A 76 -6.65 -13.24 -0.77
CA GLN A 76 -7.35 -14.40 -0.26
C GLN A 76 -8.08 -14.04 1.05
N PRO A 77 -9.34 -14.48 1.25
CA PRO A 77 -10.00 -14.34 2.54
C PRO A 77 -9.29 -15.18 3.61
N LEU A 78 -9.28 -14.66 4.83
CA LEU A 78 -8.84 -15.43 6.00
C LEU A 78 -9.88 -16.51 6.33
N GLY A 79 -9.42 -17.63 6.87
CA GLY A 79 -10.32 -18.66 7.41
C GLY A 79 -11.10 -18.17 8.62
N ASP A 80 -12.08 -18.97 9.05
CA ASP A 80 -12.92 -18.66 10.22
C ASP A 80 -12.11 -18.52 11.51
N ASP A 81 -11.00 -19.26 11.60
CA ASP A 81 -10.01 -19.21 12.68
C ASP A 81 -9.07 -17.99 12.62
N GLY A 82 -9.28 -17.11 11.63
CA GLY A 82 -8.48 -15.91 11.42
C GLY A 82 -7.13 -16.16 10.77
N LYS A 83 -6.86 -17.38 10.26
CA LYS A 83 -5.57 -17.72 9.67
C LYS A 83 -5.65 -17.86 8.15
N ALA A 84 -4.52 -17.62 7.48
CA ALA A 84 -4.36 -17.94 6.07
C ALA A 84 -2.92 -18.34 5.76
N GLU A 85 -2.78 -19.36 4.93
CA GLU A 85 -1.49 -19.82 4.42
C GLU A 85 -1.41 -19.66 2.91
N VAL A 86 -0.26 -19.19 2.45
CA VAL A 86 0.02 -18.95 1.03
C VAL A 86 1.40 -19.47 0.68
N ASP A 87 1.43 -20.38 -0.29
CA ASP A 87 2.66 -20.83 -0.94
C ASP A 87 2.89 -20.10 -2.25
N ILE A 88 4.06 -19.48 -2.35
CA ILE A 88 4.54 -18.77 -3.53
C ILE A 88 5.72 -19.53 -4.10
N ARG A 89 5.51 -20.20 -5.24
CA ARG A 89 6.57 -20.88 -5.95
C ARG A 89 7.14 -19.99 -7.04
N VAL A 90 8.45 -19.77 -7.04
CA VAL A 90 9.18 -19.11 -8.12
C VAL A 90 9.86 -20.19 -8.95
N THR A 91 9.64 -20.17 -10.26
CA THR A 91 10.23 -21.12 -11.21
C THR A 91 11.05 -20.36 -12.23
N ALA A 92 12.29 -20.81 -12.46
CA ALA A 92 13.14 -20.31 -13.52
C ALA A 92 12.68 -20.76 -14.91
N SER A 93 13.13 -20.08 -15.97
CA SER A 93 12.78 -20.44 -17.36
C SER A 93 13.25 -21.84 -17.77
N ASP A 94 14.28 -22.37 -17.12
CA ASP A 94 14.79 -23.71 -17.39
C ASP A 94 13.92 -24.84 -16.77
N LEU A 95 12.91 -24.48 -15.98
CA LEU A 95 12.02 -25.39 -15.23
C LEU A 95 12.73 -26.32 -14.24
N LYS A 96 14.06 -26.20 -14.08
CA LYS A 96 14.87 -27.02 -13.18
C LYS A 96 15.00 -26.35 -11.83
N HIS A 97 15.20 -25.04 -11.81
CA HIS A 97 15.31 -24.27 -10.57
C HIS A 97 13.94 -23.78 -10.13
N LYS A 98 13.56 -24.20 -8.91
CA LYS A 98 12.29 -23.85 -8.28
C LYS A 98 12.53 -23.61 -6.80
N GLU A 99 12.00 -22.51 -6.29
CA GLU A 99 11.98 -22.23 -4.86
C GLU A 99 10.55 -21.93 -4.42
N THR A 100 10.24 -22.22 -3.16
CA THR A 100 8.91 -22.00 -2.60
C THR A 100 9.00 -21.22 -1.31
N TYR A 101 8.29 -20.10 -1.24
CA TYR A 101 8.17 -19.24 -0.08
C TYR A 101 6.81 -19.49 0.57
N HIS A 102 6.83 -19.82 1.85
CA HIS A 102 5.67 -20.09 2.67
C HIS A 102 5.35 -18.91 3.58
N ILE A 103 4.11 -18.43 3.54
CA ILE A 103 3.66 -17.29 4.33
C ILE A 103 2.48 -17.75 5.18
N SER A 104 2.66 -17.65 6.49
CA SER A 104 1.62 -17.87 7.48
C SER A 104 1.09 -16.52 7.97
N ALA A 105 -0.18 -16.24 7.74
CA ALA A 105 -0.84 -15.04 8.21
C ALA A 105 -1.82 -15.38 9.34
N GLN A 106 -1.82 -14.57 10.38
CA GLN A 106 -2.70 -14.71 11.53
C GLN A 106 -3.32 -13.34 11.87
N GLY A 107 -4.64 -13.23 11.77
CA GLY A 107 -5.42 -12.11 12.29
C GLY A 107 -6.46 -12.60 13.31
N SER A 108 -7.42 -11.74 13.66
CA SER A 108 -8.53 -12.13 14.55
C SER A 108 -9.43 -13.20 13.93
N PRO A 109 -9.99 -14.12 14.73
CA PRO A 109 -11.06 -15.01 14.29
C PRO A 109 -12.28 -14.23 13.78
N LEU A 110 -13.08 -14.85 12.91
CA LEU A 110 -14.25 -14.20 12.31
C LEU A 110 -15.25 -13.67 13.38
N GLU A 111 -15.39 -14.38 14.50
CA GLU A 111 -16.28 -14.01 15.60
C GLU A 111 -15.92 -12.70 16.30
N GLU A 112 -14.63 -12.31 16.30
CA GLU A 112 -14.15 -11.09 16.94
C GLU A 112 -14.20 -9.89 16.00
N ARG A 113 -14.08 -10.10 14.68
CA ARG A 113 -14.12 -9.04 13.67
C ARG A 113 -15.47 -8.30 13.63
N GLY A 114 -16.56 -8.99 13.96
CA GLY A 114 -17.90 -8.40 14.03
C GLY A 114 -18.22 -7.66 15.33
N ARG A 115 -17.41 -7.84 16.39
CA ARG A 115 -17.71 -7.26 17.72
C ARG A 115 -17.27 -5.80 17.87
N LEU A 116 -16.39 -5.29 17.01
CA LEU A 116 -15.95 -3.90 17.04
C LEU A 116 -17.03 -2.90 16.58
N PHE A 117 -18.16 -3.37 16.06
CA PHE A 117 -19.25 -2.51 15.56
C PHE A 117 -20.56 -2.58 16.36
N THR A 118 -20.60 -3.29 17.50
CA THR A 118 -21.86 -3.46 18.27
C THR A 118 -21.66 -3.40 19.77
N THR A 119 -21.32 -2.23 20.34
CA THR A 119 -21.91 -1.74 21.61
C THR A 119 -21.41 -0.34 21.97
N GLU A 120 -22.07 0.69 21.45
CA GLU A 120 -22.47 1.81 22.31
C GLU A 120 -23.95 2.05 21.99
N GLY A 121 -24.83 1.45 22.80
CA GLY A 121 -26.19 1.96 22.90
C GLY A 121 -26.12 3.43 23.33
N PRO A 122 -27.06 4.28 22.91
CA PRO A 122 -27.05 5.68 23.29
C PRO A 122 -26.93 5.76 24.83
N PRO A 123 -26.07 6.67 25.35
CA PRO A 123 -25.92 6.83 26.79
C PRO A 123 -27.30 7.03 27.41
N PRO A 124 -27.59 6.44 28.58
CA PRO A 124 -28.83 6.69 29.28
C PRO A 124 -29.03 8.20 29.39
N GLN A 125 -30.07 8.73 28.76
CA GLN A 125 -30.45 10.12 28.93
C GLN A 125 -30.87 10.28 30.39
N GLU A 126 -29.99 10.85 31.22
CA GLU A 126 -30.38 11.33 32.54
C GLU A 126 -31.49 12.38 32.35
N PRO A 127 -32.61 12.28 33.08
CA PRO A 127 -33.68 13.26 32.98
C PRO A 127 -33.16 14.65 33.36
N PRO A 128 -33.65 15.72 32.71
CA PRO A 128 -33.17 17.08 32.98
C PRO A 128 -33.45 17.42 34.44
N THR A 129 -32.38 17.58 35.21
CA THR A 129 -32.46 18.10 36.58
C THR A 129 -32.87 19.57 36.50
N THR A 130 -34.12 19.85 36.84
CA THR A 130 -34.69 21.18 37.00
C THR A 130 -33.94 21.90 38.12
N VAL A 131 -33.02 22.80 37.75
CA VAL A 131 -32.40 23.72 38.70
C VAL A 131 -33.40 24.86 38.95
N PRO A 132 -33.84 25.15 40.18
CA PRO A 132 -34.63 26.34 40.46
C PRO A 132 -33.74 27.57 40.36
N VAL A 133 -34.01 28.42 39.36
CA VAL A 133 -33.38 29.73 39.21
C VAL A 133 -33.87 30.63 40.34
N THR A 134 -32.99 30.94 41.28
CA THR A 134 -33.21 31.99 42.28
C THR A 134 -32.86 33.35 41.64
N PRO A 135 -33.77 34.34 41.62
CA PRO A 135 -33.43 35.65 41.07
C PRO A 135 -32.57 36.45 42.05
N LEU A 136 -31.41 36.94 41.58
CA LEU A 136 -30.58 37.91 42.28
C LEU A 136 -31.02 39.34 41.91
N PRO A 137 -31.07 40.28 42.88
CA PRO A 137 -31.63 41.62 42.68
C PRO A 137 -30.64 42.58 42.01
N ALA A 138 -31.22 43.60 41.37
CA ALA A 138 -30.53 44.68 40.70
C ALA A 138 -29.71 45.56 41.67
N ALA A 139 -28.49 45.91 41.24
CA ALA A 139 -27.78 47.07 41.79
C ALA A 139 -27.05 47.82 40.66
N GLN A 140 -27.25 49.13 40.68
CA GLN A 140 -27.02 50.09 39.63
C GLN A 140 -25.55 50.54 39.51
N THR A 141 -25.23 50.98 38.29
CA THR A 141 -24.25 52.01 37.88
C THR A 141 -23.29 52.58 38.91
N ASN A 142 -21.99 52.60 38.57
CA ASN A 142 -21.29 53.89 38.47
C ASN A 142 -20.11 53.87 37.48
N ARG A 143 -20.01 55.04 36.84
CA ARG A 143 -19.16 55.50 35.74
C ARG A 143 -17.85 56.09 36.30
N ILE A 144 -16.93 56.40 35.38
CA ILE A 144 -15.68 57.20 35.48
C ILE A 144 -14.42 56.29 35.43
N GLU A 145 -13.35 56.53 34.68
CA GLU A 145 -13.01 57.35 33.51
C GLU A 145 -11.55 56.96 33.13
N SER A 146 -11.29 56.87 31.82
CA SER A 146 -10.05 57.07 31.07
C SER A 146 -8.70 57.27 31.81
N ARG A 147 -7.66 56.47 31.47
CA ARG A 147 -6.43 56.97 30.77
C ARG A 147 -5.31 55.92 30.57
N LYS A 148 -4.71 56.05 29.38
CA LYS A 148 -3.29 55.84 28.98
C LYS A 148 -2.74 54.42 28.72
N ARG A 149 -2.72 54.10 27.42
CA ARG A 149 -1.52 54.03 26.54
C ARG A 149 -0.35 53.12 26.96
N ARG A 150 -0.20 52.02 26.22
CA ARG A 150 1.02 51.49 25.56
C ARG A 150 0.57 50.32 24.67
N GLU A 151 0.44 50.47 23.36
CA GLU A 151 1.51 50.34 22.34
C GLU A 151 2.51 49.21 22.64
N SER A 152 2.25 48.03 22.06
CA SER A 152 3.28 47.22 21.41
C SER A 152 2.66 46.08 20.60
N ASN A 153 2.73 46.25 19.27
CA ASN A 153 2.99 45.29 18.20
C ASN A 153 2.47 43.85 18.35
N SER A 154 1.49 43.42 17.54
CA SER A 154 1.65 43.07 16.11
C SER A 154 2.68 41.96 15.90
N PHE A 155 2.21 40.76 15.55
CA PHE A 155 2.81 39.91 14.51
C PHE A 155 1.90 38.69 14.31
N ARG A 156 0.90 38.85 13.43
CA ARG A 156 0.46 37.76 12.56
C ARG A 156 1.23 37.89 11.25
N PRO A 157 1.60 36.79 10.60
CA PRO A 157 1.51 36.77 9.16
C PRO A 157 0.51 35.72 8.71
N ALA A 158 -0.46 36.22 7.94
CA ALA A 158 -1.24 35.46 6.99
C ALA A 158 -0.37 35.19 5.74
N TYR A 159 -0.52 33.99 5.19
CA TYR A 159 -0.25 33.52 3.82
C TYR A 159 0.88 34.13 2.97
N ARG A 160 1.76 33.25 2.46
CA ARG A 160 2.17 33.29 1.04
C ARG A 160 2.32 31.89 0.46
N TYR A 161 1.45 31.57 -0.50
CA TYR A 161 1.73 30.63 -1.58
C TYR A 161 2.71 31.27 -2.57
N SER A 162 3.62 30.45 -3.10
CA SER A 162 4.37 30.56 -4.38
C SER A 162 5.84 30.32 -4.18
N THR A 163 6.29 29.12 -4.55
CA THR A 163 7.47 28.97 -5.39
C THR A 163 7.21 27.84 -6.37
N MET A 164 7.13 28.23 -7.63
CA MET A 164 7.23 27.36 -8.80
C MET A 164 8.52 26.51 -8.73
N SER A 165 8.42 25.27 -9.19
CA SER A 165 9.56 24.46 -9.64
C SER A 165 9.09 23.45 -10.69
N PRO A 166 9.97 23.06 -11.63
CA PRO A 166 9.71 23.17 -13.06
C PRO A 166 9.07 21.92 -13.67
N GLU A 167 8.38 22.12 -14.80
CA GLU A 167 7.88 21.05 -15.66
C GLU A 167 8.98 20.07 -16.09
N PRO A 168 8.70 18.75 -16.15
CA PRO A 168 9.60 17.79 -16.77
C PRO A 168 9.64 18.01 -18.30
N PRO A 169 10.82 17.89 -18.95
CA PRO A 169 10.95 18.13 -20.38
C PRO A 169 10.18 17.09 -21.20
N LYS A 170 9.33 17.58 -22.11
CA LYS A 170 8.62 16.79 -23.13
C LYS A 170 9.62 16.01 -23.99
N PRO A 171 9.38 14.72 -24.30
CA PRO A 171 10.15 14.03 -25.32
C PRO A 171 9.86 14.66 -26.69
N LYS A 172 10.91 15.17 -27.33
CA LYS A 172 10.85 15.66 -28.72
C LYS A 172 10.48 14.50 -29.63
N LEU A 173 9.39 14.66 -30.38
CA LEU A 173 9.11 13.89 -31.59
C LEU A 173 10.35 13.93 -32.49
N ALA A 174 11.01 12.79 -32.67
CA ALA A 174 11.87 12.59 -33.82
C ALA A 174 10.96 12.33 -35.02
N VAL A 175 10.65 13.39 -35.75
CA VAL A 175 10.17 13.34 -37.12
C VAL A 175 11.34 12.81 -37.97
N ALA A 176 11.26 11.56 -38.40
CA ALA A 176 12.04 11.08 -39.53
C ALA A 176 11.16 11.21 -40.78
N THR A 177 11.51 12.15 -41.66
CA THR A 177 10.90 12.30 -42.97
C THR A 177 12.01 12.39 -44.02
N CYS A 178 11.82 11.58 -45.08
CA CYS A 178 12.52 11.55 -46.37
C CYS A 178 13.95 10.96 -46.37
N ALA A 179 14.39 10.22 -47.39
CA ALA A 179 13.96 10.17 -48.78
C ALA A 179 14.21 8.80 -49.45
N ALA A 180 13.43 8.55 -50.49
CA ALA A 180 13.48 7.40 -51.39
C ALA A 180 14.84 7.12 -52.04
N ARG A 181 15.13 5.84 -52.29
CA ARG A 181 15.53 5.35 -53.63
C ARG A 181 15.56 3.82 -53.73
N SER A 182 15.02 3.34 -54.86
CA SER A 182 15.23 2.03 -55.51
C SER A 182 14.42 0.85 -54.96
N CYS A 183 13.22 0.57 -55.49
CA CYS A 183 12.94 -0.16 -56.74
C CYS A 183 13.49 -1.58 -56.78
N SER A 184 12.58 -2.56 -56.67
CA SER A 184 12.39 -3.79 -57.49
C SER A 184 11.54 -4.75 -56.65
N SER A 185 10.21 -4.81 -56.75
CA SER A 185 9.45 -5.46 -57.82
C SER A 185 10.09 -6.75 -58.32
N VAL A 186 9.77 -7.90 -57.70
CA VAL A 186 9.58 -9.16 -58.44
C VAL A 186 8.42 -9.93 -57.81
N ARG A 187 7.41 -10.21 -58.64
CA ARG A 187 6.29 -11.13 -58.41
C ARG A 187 6.78 -12.60 -58.47
N LEU A 188 6.08 -13.47 -57.73
CA LEU A 188 5.83 -14.93 -57.87
C LEU A 188 6.01 -15.53 -59.30
N PRO A 189 6.06 -16.88 -59.56
CA PRO A 189 5.54 -18.01 -58.75
C PRO A 189 6.33 -19.37 -58.85
N SER A 190 5.76 -20.42 -58.22
CA SER A 190 5.58 -21.80 -58.77
C SER A 190 6.34 -22.99 -58.14
N ILE A 191 5.52 -23.91 -57.61
CA ILE A 191 5.44 -25.37 -57.88
C ILE A 191 6.72 -26.20 -57.67
N ILE A 192 6.68 -27.09 -56.68
CA ILE A 192 6.85 -28.56 -56.85
C ILE A 192 5.86 -29.25 -55.90
#